data_AF-A0A496ULU0-F1
#
_entry.id   AF-A0A496ULU0-F1
#
_cell.length_a   1.000
_cell.length_b   1.000
_cell.length_c   1.000
_cell.angle_alpha   90.00
_cell.angle_beta   90.00
_cell.angle_gamma   90.00
#
_symmetry.space_group_name_H-M   'P 1'
#
loop_
_entity.id
_entity.type
_entity.pdbx_description
1 polymer ?
#
loop_
_entity_poly.entity_id
_entity_poly.type
_entity_poly.pdbx_seq_one_letter_code
_entity_poly.pdbx_strand_id
1 'polypeptide(L)'
;VSLFAACIGCRGCREACPICSCVLCDYETARTLHSPELVRAEAKRKGSVRVPAGTLQFQLGRLMHISPSCTACGQCSDVCPVDIPVADIFIRAANLVQESLDYAPGRDTDDTPPMATYLEKELLDITD
;
A
#
# COMPACT_ATOMS: atom_id res chain seq x y z
N VAL A 1 -15.13 -7.87 1.59
CA VAL A 1 -14.59 -6.68 0.91
C VAL A 1 -14.26 -7.06 -0.54
N SER A 2 -15.09 -6.65 -1.51
CA SER A 2 -14.92 -6.98 -2.94
C SER A 2 -14.10 -5.95 -3.73
N LEU A 3 -13.66 -4.87 -3.08
CA LEU A 3 -13.06 -3.70 -3.72
C LEU A 3 -11.84 -4.01 -4.59
N PHE A 4 -10.94 -4.87 -4.09
CA PHE A 4 -9.76 -5.31 -4.86
C PHE A 4 -10.01 -6.62 -5.63
N ALA A 5 -11.25 -7.10 -5.72
CA ALA A 5 -11.55 -8.35 -6.41
C ALA A 5 -11.34 -8.26 -7.93
N ALA A 6 -11.42 -7.07 -8.51
CA ALA A 6 -11.09 -6.82 -9.92
C ALA A 6 -9.59 -6.65 -10.18
N CYS A 7 -8.75 -6.55 -9.14
CA CYS A 7 -7.33 -6.27 -9.29
C CYS A 7 -6.62 -7.38 -10.07
N ILE A 8 -5.99 -7.00 -11.18
CA ILE A 8 -5.23 -7.88 -12.09
C ILE A 8 -3.73 -7.91 -11.79
N GLY A 9 -3.27 -7.27 -10.71
CA GLY A 9 -1.87 -7.30 -10.30
C GLY A 9 -0.89 -6.60 -11.25
N CYS A 10 -1.36 -5.63 -12.07
CA CYS A 10 -0.52 -4.93 -13.05
C CYS A 10 0.50 -3.94 -12.46
N ARG A 11 0.39 -3.62 -11.16
CA ARG A 11 1.28 -2.70 -10.42
C ARG A 11 1.30 -1.24 -10.90
N GLY A 12 0.53 -0.85 -11.91
CA GLY A 12 0.49 0.55 -12.39
C GLY A 12 0.27 1.58 -11.28
N CYS A 13 -0.63 1.28 -10.33
CA CYS A 13 -0.88 2.15 -9.18
C CYS A 13 0.35 2.36 -8.26
N ARG A 14 1.33 1.45 -8.26
CA ARG A 14 2.64 1.61 -7.61
C ARG A 14 3.55 2.48 -8.46
N GLU A 15 3.69 2.17 -9.74
CA GLU A 15 4.60 2.89 -10.65
C GLU A 15 4.27 4.38 -10.74
N ALA A 16 2.98 4.73 -10.70
CA ALA A 16 2.54 6.12 -10.72
C ALA A 16 2.66 6.83 -9.35
N CYS A 17 2.99 6.12 -8.27
CA CYS A 17 3.00 6.71 -6.94
C CYS A 17 4.38 7.33 -6.63
N PRO A 18 4.48 8.66 -6.42
CA PRO A 18 5.76 9.31 -6.16
C PRO A 18 6.39 8.89 -4.81
N ILE A 19 5.60 8.33 -3.89
CA ILE A 19 6.04 7.88 -2.58
C ILE A 19 6.62 6.46 -2.62
N CYS A 20 6.24 5.64 -3.61
CA CYS A 20 6.68 4.25 -3.74
C CYS A 20 8.08 4.13 -4.37
N SER A 21 9.10 4.72 -3.75
CA SER A 21 10.48 4.81 -4.28
C SER A 21 11.46 3.80 -3.69
N CYS A 22 10.98 2.78 -2.98
CA CYS A 22 11.84 1.77 -2.33
C CYS A 22 12.75 1.07 -3.35
N VAL A 23 14.05 0.98 -3.03
CA VAL A 23 15.05 0.25 -3.84
C VAL A 23 14.72 -1.24 -3.96
N LEU A 24 14.21 -1.83 -2.87
CA LEU A 24 13.77 -3.23 -2.84
C LEU A 24 12.30 -3.29 -2.43
N CYS A 25 11.42 -3.54 -3.38
CA CYS A 25 10.03 -3.82 -3.09
C CYS A 25 9.82 -5.33 -2.99
N ASP A 26 9.33 -5.84 -1.85
CA ASP A 26 9.02 -7.28 -1.67
C ASP A 26 8.13 -7.80 -2.80
N TYR A 27 7.21 -6.96 -3.29
CA TYR A 27 6.31 -7.28 -4.38
C TYR A 27 6.97 -7.41 -5.75
N GLU A 28 8.19 -6.91 -5.94
CA GLU A 28 9.01 -7.10 -7.15
C GLU A 28 9.99 -8.28 -7.05
N THR A 29 9.97 -9.03 -5.95
CA THR A 29 10.86 -10.18 -5.77
C THR A 29 10.20 -11.49 -6.21
N ALA A 30 11.02 -12.53 -6.41
CA ALA A 30 10.56 -13.88 -6.70
C ALA A 30 9.66 -14.49 -5.59
N ARG A 31 9.65 -13.92 -4.38
CA ARG A 31 8.79 -14.38 -3.27
C ARG A 31 7.30 -14.13 -3.55
N THR A 32 7.00 -13.01 -4.18
CA THR A 32 5.64 -12.50 -4.40
C THR A 32 5.23 -12.57 -5.87
N LEU A 33 6.19 -12.66 -6.79
CA LEU A 33 5.99 -13.11 -8.16
C LEU A 33 5.73 -14.61 -8.16
N HIS A 34 4.47 -14.99 -7.94
CA HIS A 34 4.09 -16.41 -7.88
C HIS A 34 4.25 -17.07 -9.24
N SER A 35 5.27 -17.92 -9.36
CA SER A 35 5.44 -18.79 -10.51
C SER A 35 4.25 -19.76 -10.63
N PRO A 36 3.96 -20.30 -11.83
CA PRO A 36 2.89 -21.29 -12.02
C PRO A 36 3.00 -22.49 -11.05
N GLU A 37 4.21 -22.91 -10.70
CA GLU A 37 4.47 -24.00 -9.76
C GLU A 37 4.05 -23.63 -8.34
N LEU A 38 4.37 -22.41 -7.88
CA LEU A 38 3.97 -21.92 -6.56
C LEU A 38 2.46 -21.80 -6.47
N VAL A 39 1.80 -21.27 -7.50
CA VAL A 39 0.34 -21.18 -7.57
C VAL A 39 -0.30 -22.57 -7.48
N ARG A 40 0.22 -23.56 -8.20
CA ARG A 40 -0.28 -24.95 -8.12
C ARG A 40 -0.05 -25.59 -6.76
N ALA A 41 1.13 -25.40 -6.16
CA ALA A 41 1.43 -25.92 -4.84
C ALA A 41 0.51 -25.30 -3.77
N GLU A 42 0.28 -23.99 -3.86
CA GLU A 42 -0.67 -23.25 -3.02
C GLU A 42 -2.10 -23.78 -3.17
N ALA A 43 -2.57 -23.92 -4.42
CA ALA A 43 -3.90 -24.45 -4.73
C ALA A 43 -4.08 -25.88 -4.20
N LYS A 44 -3.06 -26.75 -4.33
CA LYS A 44 -3.11 -28.12 -3.81
C LYS A 44 -3.22 -28.13 -2.27
N ARG A 45 -2.55 -27.21 -1.58
CA ARG A 45 -2.62 -27.09 -0.12
C ARG A 45 -3.93 -26.49 0.38
N LYS A 46 -4.47 -25.48 -0.32
CA LYS A 46 -5.64 -24.70 0.11
C LYS A 46 -6.96 -25.11 -0.55
N GLY A 47 -6.93 -26.06 -1.48
CA GLY A 47 -8.07 -26.47 -2.32
C GLY A 47 -8.35 -25.52 -3.48
N SER A 48 -8.12 -24.22 -3.31
CA SER A 48 -8.20 -23.22 -4.37
C SER A 48 -7.27 -22.04 -4.07
N VAL A 49 -6.96 -21.25 -5.11
CA VAL A 49 -6.20 -20.01 -4.97
C VAL A 49 -6.71 -18.98 -5.98
N ARG A 50 -6.81 -17.72 -5.56
CA ARG A 50 -7.08 -16.60 -6.47
C ARG A 50 -5.86 -16.38 -7.37
N VAL A 51 -6.10 -16.12 -8.65
CA VAL A 51 -5.05 -15.74 -9.61
C VAL A 51 -5.40 -14.38 -10.24
N PRO A 52 -4.51 -13.37 -10.20
CA PRO A 52 -3.23 -13.39 -9.50
C PRO A 52 -3.41 -13.39 -7.97
N ALA A 53 -2.56 -14.17 -7.29
CA ALA A 53 -2.54 -14.24 -5.83
C ALA A 53 -1.94 -12.97 -5.22
N GLY A 54 -2.18 -12.75 -3.91
CA GLY A 54 -1.53 -11.65 -3.17
C GLY A 54 -2.02 -10.23 -3.50
N THR A 55 -3.04 -10.06 -4.34
CA THR A 55 -3.58 -8.73 -4.73
C THR A 55 -4.04 -7.88 -3.54
N LEU A 56 -4.71 -8.47 -2.54
CA LEU A 56 -5.09 -7.77 -1.32
C LEU A 56 -3.87 -7.45 -0.45
N GLN A 57 -2.96 -8.42 -0.28
CA GLN A 57 -1.72 -8.24 0.49
C GLN A 57 -0.90 -7.07 -0.07
N PHE A 58 -0.75 -7.00 -1.40
CA PHE A 58 -0.08 -5.91 -2.10
C PHE A 58 -0.67 -4.55 -1.75
N GLN A 59 -1.99 -4.38 -1.82
CA GLN A 59 -2.61 -3.09 -1.53
C GLN A 59 -2.50 -2.72 -0.04
N LEU A 60 -2.63 -3.68 0.88
CA LEU A 60 -2.43 -3.43 2.31
C LEU A 60 -0.98 -3.06 2.64
N GLY A 61 0.00 -3.77 2.07
CA GLY A 61 1.41 -3.44 2.27
C GLY A 61 1.76 -2.05 1.72
N ARG A 62 1.23 -1.71 0.54
CA ARG A 62 1.40 -0.36 -0.03
C ARG A 62 0.77 0.72 0.85
N LEU A 63 -0.46 0.49 1.32
CA LEU A 63 -1.14 1.40 2.22
C LEU A 63 -0.28 1.69 3.45
N MET A 64 0.19 0.64 4.13
CA MET A 64 1.08 0.76 5.29
C MET A 64 2.35 1.56 5.01
N HIS A 65 2.98 1.35 3.85
CA HIS A 65 4.23 2.02 3.52
C HIS A 65 4.05 3.50 3.17
N ILE A 66 2.95 3.88 2.52
CA ILE A 66 2.80 5.23 2.00
C ILE A 66 1.91 6.14 2.84
N SER A 67 1.03 5.60 3.70
CA SER A 67 0.05 6.40 4.45
C SER A 67 0.67 7.60 5.17
N PRO A 68 1.81 7.49 5.88
CA PRO A 68 2.42 8.65 6.53
C PRO A 68 2.83 9.78 5.58
N SER A 69 3.14 9.47 4.32
CA SER A 69 3.69 10.43 3.35
C SER A 69 2.80 10.66 2.12
N CYS A 70 1.58 10.11 2.11
CA CYS A 70 0.67 10.25 0.98
C CYS A 70 0.22 11.70 0.82
N THR A 71 0.40 12.27 -0.38
CA THR A 71 0.05 13.66 -0.70
C THR A 71 -1.31 13.81 -1.40
N ALA A 72 -2.15 12.76 -1.36
CA ALA A 72 -3.48 12.74 -1.98
C ALA A 72 -3.52 13.08 -3.48
N CYS A 73 -2.46 12.78 -4.23
CA CYS A 73 -2.35 13.13 -5.66
C CYS A 73 -3.29 12.39 -6.62
N GLY A 74 -3.96 11.30 -6.20
CA GLY A 74 -4.95 10.58 -7.02
C GLY A 74 -4.41 9.66 -8.12
N GLN A 75 -3.14 9.80 -8.53
CA GLN A 75 -2.55 9.09 -9.68
C GLN A 75 -2.69 7.56 -9.64
N CYS A 76 -2.77 6.96 -8.45
CA CYS A 76 -2.95 5.52 -8.30
C CYS A 76 -4.31 5.00 -8.80
N SER A 77 -5.35 5.84 -8.76
CA SER A 77 -6.64 5.56 -9.41
C SER A 77 -6.59 5.83 -10.91
N ASP A 78 -5.98 6.95 -11.33
CA ASP A 78 -5.96 7.38 -12.74
C ASP A 78 -5.34 6.33 -13.69
N VAL A 79 -4.35 5.58 -13.20
CA VAL A 79 -3.66 4.55 -13.98
C VAL A 79 -4.26 3.15 -13.84
N CYS A 80 -5.35 2.98 -13.08
CA CYS A 80 -5.93 1.66 -12.85
C CYS A 80 -6.71 1.19 -14.09
N PRO A 81 -6.29 0.12 -14.78
CA PRO A 81 -6.96 -0.32 -16.01
C PRO A 81 -8.29 -1.05 -15.77
N VAL A 82 -8.70 -1.18 -14.50
CA VAL A 82 -9.92 -1.86 -14.05
C VAL A 82 -10.72 -0.99 -13.08
N ASP A 83 -10.49 0.33 -13.13
CA ASP A 83 -11.28 1.36 -12.45
C ASP A 83 -11.46 1.15 -10.93
N ILE A 84 -10.44 0.58 -10.26
CA ILE A 84 -10.44 0.49 -8.80
C ILE A 84 -10.14 1.90 -8.25
N PRO A 85 -10.98 2.45 -7.36
CA PRO A 85 -10.74 3.75 -6.73
C PRO A 85 -9.68 3.61 -5.62
N VAL A 86 -8.44 3.33 -6.01
CA VAL A 86 -7.32 3.10 -5.08
C VAL A 86 -7.09 4.34 -4.21
N ALA A 87 -7.16 5.53 -4.80
CA ALA A 87 -6.94 6.80 -4.13
C ALA A 87 -7.89 7.02 -2.95
N ASP A 88 -9.19 6.75 -3.09
CA ASP A 88 -10.19 7.02 -2.05
C ASP A 88 -9.86 6.31 -0.73
N ILE A 89 -9.47 5.03 -0.84
CA ILE A 89 -9.09 4.20 0.30
C ILE A 89 -7.78 4.72 0.90
N PHE A 90 -6.82 5.03 0.03
CA PHE A 90 -5.46 5.38 0.42
C PHE A 90 -5.41 6.76 1.06
N ILE A 91 -6.14 7.73 0.53
CA ILE A 91 -6.30 9.08 1.09
C ILE A 91 -7.00 8.99 2.43
N ARG A 92 -8.08 8.19 2.53
CA ARG A 92 -8.79 8.05 3.82
C ARG A 92 -7.89 7.46 4.90
N ALA A 93 -7.15 6.39 4.59
CA ALA A 93 -6.23 5.78 5.54
C ALA A 93 -5.04 6.71 5.86
N ALA A 94 -4.51 7.41 4.85
CA ALA A 94 -3.44 8.38 5.03
C ALA A 94 -3.86 9.51 5.97
N ASN A 95 -5.05 10.07 5.81
CA ASN A 95 -5.55 11.13 6.68
C ASN A 95 -5.61 10.68 8.15
N LEU A 96 -6.11 9.46 8.41
CA LEU A 96 -6.15 8.91 9.78
C LEU A 96 -4.75 8.75 10.38
N VAL A 97 -3.79 8.25 9.60
CA VAL A 97 -2.40 8.05 10.04
C VAL A 97 -1.70 9.40 10.25
N GLN A 98 -1.86 10.33 9.33
CA GLN A 98 -1.27 11.67 9.37
C GLN A 98 -1.80 12.49 10.54
N GLU A 99 -3.11 12.44 10.80
CA GLU A 99 -3.74 13.06 11.97
C GLU A 99 -3.20 12.49 13.27
N SER A 100 -3.06 11.15 13.36
CA SER A 100 -2.50 10.50 14.55
C SER A 100 -1.04 10.87 14.83
N LEU A 101 -0.29 11.24 13.79
CA LEU A 101 1.13 11.62 13.88
C LEU A 101 1.35 13.13 13.92
N ASP A 102 0.27 13.94 13.92
CA ASP A 102 0.32 15.41 13.76
C ASP A 102 1.26 15.84 12.60
N TYR A 103 1.19 15.11 11.48
CA TYR A 103 2.13 15.26 10.37
C TYR A 103 1.41 15.49 9.04
N ALA A 104 1.77 16.57 8.35
CA ALA A 104 1.24 16.92 7.04
C ALA A 104 2.34 16.84 5.96
N PRO A 105 2.30 15.84 5.05
CA PRO A 105 3.34 15.65 4.05
C PRO A 105 3.50 16.86 3.12
N GLY A 106 4.74 17.35 3.00
CA GLY A 106 5.07 18.45 2.09
C GLY A 106 4.61 19.84 2.53
N ARG A 107 4.15 20.00 3.78
CA ARG A 107 3.79 21.30 4.35
C ARG A 107 5.01 22.19 4.59
N ASP A 108 6.09 21.62 5.13
CA ASP A 108 7.35 22.29 5.42
C ASP A 108 8.52 21.38 4.98
N THR A 109 9.60 21.97 4.48
CA THR A 109 10.83 21.24 4.14
C THR A 109 11.67 20.90 5.37
N ASP A 110 11.47 21.62 6.47
CA ASP A 110 12.16 21.40 7.73
C ASP A 110 11.41 20.37 8.62
N ASP A 111 10.17 20.01 8.28
CA ASP A 111 9.40 18.97 8.97
C ASP A 111 10.08 17.60 8.76
N THR A 112 10.40 16.91 9.86
CA THR A 112 11.01 15.57 9.82
C THR A 112 9.93 14.51 9.62
N PRO A 113 10.04 13.62 8.60
CA PRO A 113 9.07 12.54 8.42
C PRO A 113 8.99 11.61 9.63
N PRO A 114 7.79 11.18 10.07
CA PRO A 114 7.62 10.32 11.26
C PRO A 114 8.43 9.03 11.20
N MET A 115 8.56 8.42 10.02
CA MET A 115 9.32 7.18 9.82
C MET A 115 10.85 7.35 9.91
N ALA A 116 11.35 8.59 9.98
CA ALA A 116 12.78 8.90 10.08
C ALA A 116 13.21 9.28 11.51
N THR A 117 12.27 9.35 12.45
CA THR A 117 12.50 9.77 13.83
C THR A 117 11.83 8.81 14.81
N TYR A 118 12.03 9.06 16.11
CA TYR A 118 11.36 8.35 17.18
C TYR A 118 11.01 9.33 18.30
N LEU A 119 9.76 9.28 18.77
CA LEU A 119 9.26 10.07 19.88
C LEU A 119 8.77 9.13 20.99
N GLU A 120 9.33 9.25 22.19
CA GLU A 120 9.02 8.33 23.32
C GLU A 120 7.53 8.35 23.71
N LYS A 121 6.87 9.51 23.53
CA LYS A 121 5.46 9.73 23.88
C LYS A 121 4.58 9.93 22.63
N GLU A 122 4.90 9.26 21.54
CA GLU A 122 4.05 9.22 20.34
C GLU A 122 2.88 8.24 20.56
N LEU A 123 1.67 8.60 20.12
CA LEU A 123 0.50 7.70 20.04
C LEU A 123 0.01 7.08 21.37
N LEU A 124 0.28 7.71 22.52
CA LEU A 124 -0.17 7.23 23.83
C LEU A 124 -1.71 7.18 23.99
N ASP A 125 -2.42 7.92 23.14
CA ASP A 125 -3.87 8.07 23.09
C ASP A 125 -4.57 7.06 22.17
N ILE A 126 -3.82 6.20 21.46
CA ILE A 126 -4.38 5.25 20.46
C ILE A 126 -4.64 3.86 21.07
N THR A 127 -4.24 3.62 22.32
CA THR A 127 -4.41 2.32 22.99
C THR A 127 -5.75 2.14 23.71
N ASP A 128 -6.61 3.16 23.73
CA ASP A 128 -7.96 3.14 24.32
C ASP A 128 -9.06 2.87 23.27
#